data_AF-E6XKQ0-F1
#
_entry.id   AF-E6XKQ0-F1
#
_cell.length_a   1.000
_cell.length_b   1.000
_cell.length_c   1.000
_cell.angle_alpha   90.00
_cell.angle_beta   90.00
_cell.angle_gamma   90.00
#
_symmetry.space_group_name_H-M   'P 1'
#
loop_
_entity.id
_entity.type
_entity.pdbx_description
1 polymer ?
#
loop_
_entity_poly.entity_id
_entity_poly.type
_entity_poly.pdbx_seq_one_letter_code
_entity_poly.pdbx_strand_id
1 'polypeptide(L)'
;MAQEYPASYDAVSEKYEAVGFSNLSEKEQAIYTIWWLEAEVNNGGFHQYFWNSSGDHAAFALKSLNNIGATKTASLLQQAIDVAFNGKLPESRLERQNHLKIDEVSKMDKLGDLDSEFYEYSENFYEMLDAYVAK
;
A
#
# COMPACT_ATOMS: atom_id res chain seq x y z
N MET A 1 7.19 -19.80 4.17
CA MET A 1 6.40 -20.22 2.98
C MET A 1 5.81 -18.94 2.44
N ALA A 2 6.12 -18.54 1.21
CA ALA A 2 5.47 -17.39 0.61
C ALA A 2 3.98 -17.73 0.50
N GLN A 3 3.13 -16.95 1.17
CA GLN A 3 1.70 -17.10 1.04
C GLN A 3 1.36 -16.65 -0.38
N GLU A 4 0.83 -17.56 -1.21
CA GLU A 4 0.43 -17.21 -2.58
C GLU A 4 -0.72 -16.20 -2.47
N TYR A 5 -0.59 -15.03 -3.10
CA TYR A 5 -1.67 -14.05 -3.18
C TYR A 5 -2.88 -14.65 -3.92
N PRO A 6 -4.11 -14.10 -3.77
CA PRO A 6 -5.26 -14.60 -4.49
C PRO A 6 -4.94 -14.80 -5.97
N ALA A 7 -5.39 -15.93 -6.54
CA ALA A 7 -5.14 -16.30 -7.94
C ALA A 7 -5.58 -15.21 -8.94
N SER A 8 -6.37 -14.24 -8.50
CA SER A 8 -6.78 -13.07 -9.26
C SER A 8 -5.73 -11.97 -9.40
N TYR A 9 -4.63 -11.95 -8.62
CA TYR A 9 -3.64 -10.86 -8.73
C TYR A 9 -3.01 -10.81 -10.12
N ASP A 10 -2.55 -11.94 -10.67
CA ASP A 10 -1.93 -11.97 -11.99
C ASP A 10 -2.88 -11.45 -13.07
N ALA A 11 -4.16 -11.87 -13.01
CA ALA A 11 -5.19 -11.38 -13.92
C ALA A 11 -5.47 -9.87 -13.76
N VAL A 12 -5.44 -9.36 -12.52
CA VAL A 12 -5.58 -7.93 -12.24
C VAL A 12 -4.36 -7.15 -12.74
N SER A 13 -3.15 -7.69 -12.58
CA SER A 13 -1.92 -7.08 -13.07
C SER A 13 -1.90 -7.02 -14.61
N GLU A 14 -2.27 -8.10 -15.30
CA GLU A 14 -2.41 -8.11 -16.76
C GLU A 14 -3.45 -7.09 -17.23
N LYS A 15 -4.58 -6.99 -16.52
CA LYS A 15 -5.61 -6.00 -16.85
C LYS A 15 -5.12 -4.57 -16.60
N TYR A 16 -4.41 -4.32 -15.49
CA TYR A 16 -3.79 -3.03 -15.21
C TYR A 16 -2.88 -2.60 -16.37
N GLU A 17 -2.01 -3.48 -16.86
CA GLU A 17 -1.14 -3.18 -18.00
C GLU A 17 -1.93 -2.90 -19.29
N ALA A 18 -3.05 -3.60 -19.50
CA ALA A 18 -3.86 -3.46 -20.71
C ALA A 18 -4.73 -2.19 -20.73
N VAL A 19 -5.32 -1.80 -19.59
CA VAL A 19 -6.34 -0.74 -19.54
C VAL A 19 -6.03 0.40 -18.56
N GLY A 20 -4.97 0.28 -17.76
CA GLY A 20 -4.61 1.24 -16.73
C GLY A 20 -5.48 1.17 -15.47
N PHE A 21 -4.97 1.73 -14.38
CA PHE A 21 -5.59 1.66 -13.05
C PHE A 21 -7.03 2.20 -12.99
N SER A 22 -7.32 3.29 -13.71
CA SER A 22 -8.63 3.94 -13.68
C SER A 22 -9.75 3.10 -14.30
N ASN A 23 -9.41 2.10 -15.12
CA ASN A 23 -10.36 1.18 -15.74
C ASN A 23 -10.50 -0.15 -14.98
N LEU A 24 -9.79 -0.32 -13.86
CA LEU A 24 -10.03 -1.41 -12.93
C LEU A 24 -11.31 -1.16 -12.12
N SER A 25 -12.07 -2.21 -11.85
CA SER A 25 -13.17 -2.17 -10.89
C SER A 25 -12.64 -1.96 -9.46
N GLU A 26 -13.51 -1.55 -8.54
CA GLU A 26 -13.10 -1.28 -7.14
C GLU A 26 -12.45 -2.50 -6.46
N LYS A 27 -12.92 -3.71 -6.77
CA LYS A 27 -12.32 -4.97 -6.26
C LYS A 27 -10.94 -5.23 -6.84
N GLU A 28 -10.76 -4.98 -8.14
CA GLU A 28 -9.47 -5.13 -8.82
C GLU A 28 -8.46 -4.07 -8.32
N GLN A 29 -8.92 -2.84 -8.09
CA GLN A 29 -8.10 -1.80 -7.44
C GLN A 29 -7.69 -2.22 -6.03
N ALA A 30 -8.58 -2.85 -5.26
CA ALA A 30 -8.26 -3.34 -3.92
C ALA A 30 -7.15 -4.41 -3.96
N ILE A 31 -7.29 -5.42 -4.83
CA ILE A 31 -6.27 -6.45 -5.02
C ILE A 31 -4.93 -5.82 -5.42
N TYR A 32 -4.92 -4.95 -6.44
CA TYR A 32 -3.70 -4.36 -6.98
C TYR A 32 -2.97 -3.50 -5.94
N THR A 33 -3.71 -2.60 -5.26
CA THR A 33 -3.10 -1.64 -4.34
C THR A 33 -2.61 -2.25 -3.05
N ILE A 34 -3.32 -3.24 -2.51
CA ILE A 34 -2.90 -3.92 -1.28
C ILE A 34 -1.70 -4.84 -1.57
N TRP A 35 -1.67 -5.52 -2.71
CA TRP A 35 -0.49 -6.30 -3.13
C TRP A 35 0.76 -5.42 -3.23
N TRP A 36 0.67 -4.30 -3.94
CA TRP A 36 1.83 -3.41 -4.11
C TRP A 36 2.25 -2.72 -2.82
N LEU A 37 1.31 -2.41 -1.93
CA LEU A 37 1.62 -1.95 -0.59
C LEU A 37 2.45 -2.99 0.16
N GLU A 38 1.95 -4.22 0.26
CA GLU A 38 2.64 -5.30 0.96
C GLU A 38 4.00 -5.61 0.34
N ALA A 39 4.08 -5.75 -0.98
CA ALA A 39 5.32 -6.07 -1.68
C ALA A 39 6.41 -5.01 -1.45
N GLU A 40 6.08 -3.73 -1.51
CA GLU A 40 7.05 -2.65 -1.31
C GLU A 40 7.45 -2.51 0.16
N VAL A 41 6.51 -2.59 1.09
CA VAL A 41 6.79 -2.49 2.53
C VAL A 41 7.65 -3.66 3.00
N ASN A 42 7.42 -4.88 2.49
CA ASN A 42 8.30 -6.02 2.79
C ASN A 42 9.69 -5.91 2.16
N ASN A 43 9.81 -5.24 1.01
CA ASN A 43 11.09 -5.10 0.33
C ASN A 43 11.95 -3.96 0.89
N GLY A 44 11.34 -2.86 1.34
CA GLY A 44 12.08 -1.68 1.80
C GLY A 44 11.27 -0.70 2.65
N GLY A 45 10.20 -1.15 3.27
CA GLY A 45 9.37 -0.36 4.18
C GLY A 45 8.46 0.66 3.49
N PHE A 46 7.68 1.39 4.31
CA PHE A 46 6.78 2.45 3.86
C PHE A 46 7.52 3.54 3.08
N HIS A 47 8.80 3.80 3.40
CA HIS A 47 9.61 4.73 2.64
C HIS A 47 9.78 4.30 1.19
N GLN A 48 10.14 3.03 0.94
CA GLN A 48 10.26 2.51 -0.42
C GLN A 48 8.91 2.55 -1.14
N TYR A 49 7.84 2.14 -0.47
CA TYR A 49 6.48 2.23 -1.01
C TYR A 49 6.14 3.63 -1.52
N PHE A 50 6.39 4.65 -0.71
CA PHE A 50 6.15 6.05 -1.09
C PHE A 50 7.12 6.58 -2.15
N TRP A 51 8.38 6.12 -2.14
CA TRP A 51 9.41 6.52 -3.09
C TRP A 51 9.16 5.98 -4.50
N ASN A 52 8.62 4.76 -4.58
CA ASN A 52 8.33 4.05 -5.82
C ASN A 52 6.99 4.47 -6.45
N SER A 53 6.77 4.02 -7.69
CA SER A 53 5.54 4.29 -8.44
C SER A 53 4.31 3.68 -7.78
N SER A 54 4.49 2.57 -7.04
CA SER A 54 3.45 1.94 -6.22
C SER A 54 2.75 2.94 -5.27
N GLY A 55 3.50 3.91 -4.75
CA GLY A 55 2.98 4.99 -3.91
C GLY A 55 2.04 5.98 -4.62
N ASP A 56 1.96 5.97 -5.96
CA ASP A 56 0.97 6.76 -6.71
C ASP A 56 -0.46 6.33 -6.36
N HIS A 57 -0.62 5.11 -5.85
CA HIS A 57 -1.89 4.55 -5.43
C HIS A 57 -2.10 4.55 -3.91
N ALA A 58 -1.29 5.25 -3.11
CA ALA A 58 -1.38 5.21 -1.65
C ALA A 58 -2.76 5.62 -1.08
N ALA A 59 -3.41 6.63 -1.68
CA ALA A 59 -4.79 6.98 -1.31
C ALA A 59 -5.79 5.85 -1.60
N PHE A 60 -5.62 5.14 -2.72
CA PHE A 60 -6.45 3.99 -3.07
C PHE A 60 -6.13 2.78 -2.19
N ALA A 61 -4.87 2.54 -1.83
CA ALA A 61 -4.49 1.49 -0.88
C ALA A 61 -5.17 1.72 0.47
N LEU A 62 -5.13 2.95 1.00
CA LEU A 62 -5.80 3.29 2.24
C LEU A 62 -7.31 3.06 2.16
N LYS A 63 -7.96 3.46 1.05
CA LYS A 63 -9.38 3.18 0.83
C LYS A 63 -9.66 1.68 0.78
N SER A 64 -8.84 0.92 0.07
CA SER A 64 -8.98 -0.53 -0.10
C SER A 64 -8.84 -1.28 1.22
N LEU A 65 -7.85 -0.93 2.04
CA LEU A 65 -7.66 -1.51 3.38
C LEU A 65 -8.92 -1.30 4.24
N ASN A 66 -9.50 -0.09 4.22
CA ASN A 66 -10.76 0.19 4.91
C ASN A 66 -11.92 -0.63 4.36
N ASN A 67 -12.04 -0.76 3.04
CA ASN A 67 -13.11 -1.54 2.39
C ASN A 67 -13.06 -3.04 2.74
N ILE A 68 -11.86 -3.61 2.86
CA ILE A 68 -11.68 -5.03 3.21
C ILE A 68 -11.71 -5.28 4.72
N GLY A 69 -11.70 -4.22 5.54
CA GLY A 69 -11.70 -4.31 7.00
C GLY A 69 -10.31 -4.52 7.63
N ALA A 70 -9.23 -4.27 6.89
CA ALA A 70 -7.85 -4.30 7.38
C ALA A 70 -7.51 -3.01 8.15
N THR A 71 -8.22 -2.81 9.26
CA THR A 71 -8.22 -1.55 10.04
C THR A 71 -6.87 -1.23 10.67
N LYS A 72 -6.09 -2.23 11.09
CA LYS A 72 -4.77 -1.98 11.69
C LYS A 72 -3.80 -1.49 10.63
N THR A 73 -3.75 -2.17 9.50
CA THR A 73 -2.89 -1.79 8.39
C THR A 73 -3.30 -0.44 7.79
N ALA A 74 -4.60 -0.15 7.71
CA ALA A 74 -5.09 1.18 7.34
C ALA A 74 -4.56 2.27 8.29
N SER A 75 -4.55 2.00 9.60
CA SER A 75 -3.99 2.92 10.60
C SER A 75 -2.48 3.08 10.46
N LEU A 76 -1.73 2.02 10.15
CA LEU A 76 -0.28 2.10 9.92
C LEU A 76 0.02 2.95 8.68
N LEU A 77 -0.68 2.71 7.57
CA LEU A 77 -0.49 3.48 6.35
C LEU A 77 -0.85 4.97 6.56
N GLN A 78 -1.92 5.27 7.30
CA GLN A 78 -2.25 6.66 7.62
C GLN A 78 -1.15 7.34 8.47
N GLN A 79 -0.64 6.65 9.50
CA GLN A 79 0.48 7.16 10.30
C GLN A 79 1.75 7.36 9.45
N ALA A 80 2.02 6.46 8.51
CA ALA A 80 3.14 6.58 7.59
C ALA A 80 2.98 7.80 6.67
N ILE A 81 1.76 8.09 6.18
CA ILE A 81 1.44 9.31 5.43
C ILE A 81 1.64 10.55 6.31
N ASP A 82 1.25 10.49 7.58
CA ASP A 82 1.43 11.59 8.53
C ASP A 82 2.91 11.89 8.78
N VAL A 83 3.74 10.86 8.98
CA VAL A 83 5.19 10.98 9.15
C VAL A 83 5.87 11.50 7.87
N ALA A 84 5.54 10.93 6.72
CA ALA A 84 6.21 11.25 5.46
C ALA A 84 5.82 12.64 4.92
N PHE A 85 4.54 13.02 5.08
CA PHE A 85 3.92 14.12 4.34
C PHE A 85 3.09 15.08 5.20
N ASN A 86 3.19 15.00 6.53
CA ASN A 86 2.38 15.81 7.45
C ASN A 86 0.87 15.67 7.15
N GLY A 87 0.45 14.45 6.80
CA GLY A 87 -0.94 14.07 6.56
C GLY A 87 -1.48 14.46 5.18
N LYS A 88 -0.66 15.08 4.33
CA LYS A 88 -1.06 15.50 2.98
C LYS A 88 -0.27 14.76 1.92
N LEU A 89 -0.81 13.64 1.45
CA LEU A 89 -0.18 12.84 0.40
C LEU A 89 -0.01 13.66 -0.89
N PRO A 90 1.23 13.87 -1.37
CA PRO A 90 1.47 14.54 -2.65
C PRO A 90 0.98 13.70 -3.83
N GLU A 91 0.44 14.36 -4.86
CA GLU A 91 -0.09 13.68 -6.05
C GLU A 91 1.03 13.11 -6.93
N SER A 92 2.13 13.84 -7.08
CA SER A 92 3.23 13.42 -7.94
C SER A 92 4.31 12.65 -7.19
N ARG A 93 4.86 11.62 -7.82
CA ARG A 93 6.02 10.87 -7.30
C ARG A 93 7.21 11.78 -6.98
N LEU A 94 7.48 12.78 -7.84
CA LEU A 94 8.58 13.71 -7.62
C LEU A 94 8.39 14.52 -6.32
N GLU A 95 7.18 15.01 -6.05
CA GLU A 95 6.89 15.70 -4.80
C GLU A 95 7.02 14.76 -3.60
N ARG A 96 6.52 13.52 -3.69
CA ARG A 96 6.71 12.52 -2.62
C ARG A 96 8.20 12.33 -2.30
N GLN A 97 9.03 12.14 -3.33
CA GLN A 97 10.48 11.98 -3.16
C GLN A 97 11.14 13.22 -2.55
N ASN A 98 10.73 14.42 -2.96
CA ASN A 98 11.23 15.67 -2.36
C ASN A 98 10.84 15.78 -0.89
N HIS A 99 9.61 15.39 -0.52
CA HIS A 99 9.19 15.35 0.87
C HIS A 99 9.96 14.32 1.69
N LEU A 100 10.19 13.11 1.17
CA LEU A 100 10.92 12.04 1.88
C LEU A 100 12.38 12.44 2.19
N LYS A 101 13.03 13.19 1.30
CA LYS A 101 14.39 13.71 1.51
C LYS A 101 14.50 14.77 2.62
N ILE A 102 13.40 15.43 2.97
CA ILE A 102 13.38 16.39 4.08
C ILE A 102 13.37 15.63 5.39
N ASP A 103 14.37 15.88 6.24
CA ASP A 103 14.57 15.20 7.53
C ASP A 103 14.60 13.67 7.38
N GLU A 104 15.17 13.18 6.27
CA GLU A 104 15.13 11.78 5.84
C GLU A 104 15.53 10.82 6.96
N VAL A 105 16.62 11.08 7.69
CA VAL A 105 17.07 10.23 8.80
C VAL A 105 15.99 10.10 9.89
N SER A 106 15.34 11.19 10.27
CA SER A 106 14.27 11.16 11.28
C SER A 106 13.01 10.46 10.75
N LYS A 107 12.68 10.64 9.47
CA LYS A 107 11.56 9.94 8.86
C LYS A 107 11.83 8.45 8.73
N MET A 108 13.04 8.06 8.35
CA MET A 108 13.44 6.66 8.24
C MET A 108 13.31 5.94 9.58
N ASP A 109 13.74 6.57 10.66
CA ASP A 109 13.60 6.03 12.02
C ASP A 109 12.13 5.81 12.40
N LYS A 110 11.29 6.85 12.27
CA LYS A 110 9.86 6.78 12.58
C LYS A 110 9.07 5.84 11.69
N LEU A 111 9.41 5.77 10.40
CA LEU A 111 8.79 4.82 9.46
C LEU A 111 9.23 3.39 9.78
N GLY A 112 10.47 3.18 10.24
CA GLY A 112 10.98 1.88 10.65
C GLY A 112 10.23 1.27 11.84
N ASP A 113 9.75 2.10 12.77
CA ASP A 113 8.85 1.64 13.85
C ASP A 113 7.53 1.09 13.27
N LEU A 114 6.93 1.80 12.30
CA LEU A 114 5.70 1.38 11.62
C LEU A 114 5.91 0.15 10.72
N ASP A 115 7.06 0.06 10.06
CA ASP A 115 7.46 -1.12 9.28
C ASP A 115 7.51 -2.35 10.18
N SER A 116 8.10 -2.22 11.37
CA SER A 116 8.17 -3.29 12.36
C SER A 116 6.80 -3.79 12.78
N GLU A 117 5.85 -2.88 13.03
CA GLU A 117 4.44 -3.24 13.32
C GLU A 117 3.76 -3.91 12.12
N PHE A 118 4.03 -3.45 10.90
CA PHE A 118 3.50 -4.07 9.69
C PHE A 118 3.97 -5.53 9.55
N TYR A 119 5.24 -5.80 9.86
CA TYR A 119 5.85 -7.13 9.78
C TYR A 119 5.32 -8.13 10.81
N GLU A 120 4.50 -7.69 11.79
CA GLU A 120 3.81 -8.61 12.69
C GLU A 120 2.70 -9.41 11.99
N TYR A 121 2.25 -8.98 10.79
CA TYR A 121 1.22 -9.66 10.00
C TYR A 121 -0.04 -9.99 10.81
N SER A 122 -0.52 -9.01 11.58
CA SER A 122 -1.69 -9.21 12.45
C SER A 122 -3.03 -9.30 11.69
N GLU A 123 -3.01 -9.09 10.37
CA GLU A 123 -4.16 -9.18 9.45
C GLU A 123 -3.78 -10.05 8.24
N ASN A 124 -4.67 -10.96 7.82
CA ASN A 124 -4.47 -11.84 6.67
C ASN A 124 -5.10 -11.21 5.42
N PHE A 125 -4.32 -10.47 4.64
CA PHE A 125 -4.82 -9.75 3.46
C PHE A 125 -5.41 -10.68 2.41
N TYR A 126 -4.88 -11.90 2.26
CA TYR A 126 -5.39 -12.90 1.35
C TYR A 126 -6.85 -13.24 1.68
N GLU A 127 -7.13 -13.65 2.92
CA GLU A 127 -8.48 -14.05 3.35
C GLU A 127 -9.46 -12.87 3.31
N MET A 128 -8.99 -11.68 3.68
CA MET A 128 -9.79 -10.47 3.65
C MET A 128 -10.16 -10.04 2.22
N LEU A 129 -9.22 -10.13 1.27
CA LEU A 129 -9.46 -9.86 -0.14
C LEU A 129 -10.41 -10.88 -0.75
N ASP A 130 -10.21 -12.18 -0.51
CA ASP A 130 -11.10 -13.24 -0.98
C ASP A 130 -12.55 -13.01 -0.50
N ALA A 131 -12.71 -12.70 0.79
CA ALA A 131 -14.00 -12.39 1.39
C ALA A 131 -14.64 -11.12 0.81
N TYR A 132 -13.83 -10.11 0.44
CA TYR A 132 -14.33 -8.88 -0.19
C TYR A 132 -14.74 -9.11 -1.65
N VAL A 133 -13.99 -9.90 -2.39
CA VAL A 133 -14.26 -10.20 -3.80
C VAL A 133 -15.52 -11.06 -3.96
N ALA A 134 -15.79 -11.95 -3.00
CA ALA A 134 -16.97 -12.84 -3.01
C ALA A 134 -18.31 -12.15 -2.69
N LYS A 135 -18.31 -10.92 -2.14
CA LYS A 135 -19.52 -10.14 -1.83
C LYS A 135 -20.15 -9.52 -3.07
#